data_AF-A0A7S2GWS2-F1
#
_entry.id   AF-A0A7S2GWS2-F1
#
_cell.length_a   1.000
_cell.length_b   1.000
_cell.length_c   1.000
_cell.angle_alpha   90.00
_cell.angle_beta   90.00
_cell.angle_gamma   90.00
#
_symmetry.space_group_name_H-M   'P 1'
#
loop_
_entity.id
_entity.type
_entity.pdbx_description
1 polymer ?
#
loop_
_entity_poly.entity_id
_entity_poly.type
_entity_poly.pdbx_seq_one_letter_code
_entity_poly.pdbx_strand_id
1 'polypeptide(L)'
;ISWECLVLNLVFSAQLVAGVDIKDDFDRHGFAVVPNFASATECQTMMDRMANLVDQWDPDEGVSVFRTDEAQTSAQGSDAYFLDSASRIHFFLEPQVEYSSGPDLDKQRSLNKVGHALHVLDPIFRGYTQSPKVANLAHLLGWVAPEVPQSMYIFKQPEIGGVVTSHQDSTFLYTEPKQTCLGLWLALEDATLENGCLWARRGSHREPVYQRFSRNPEYFESKNHTASMMEFVDEVAGDE
;
A
#
# COMPACT_ATOMS: atom_id res chain seq x y z
N ILE A 1 3.91 -19.90 -7.78
CA ILE A 1 5.08 -18.99 -7.62
C ILE A 1 4.56 -17.80 -6.86
N SER A 2 5.11 -17.51 -5.69
CA SER A 2 4.83 -16.27 -4.95
C SER A 2 5.62 -15.11 -5.53
N TRP A 3 5.19 -13.88 -5.26
CA TRP A 3 6.03 -12.71 -5.46
C TRP A 3 5.84 -11.69 -4.34
N GLU A 4 6.86 -10.87 -4.13
CA GLU A 4 6.86 -9.79 -3.14
C GLU A 4 7.02 -8.40 -3.80
N CYS A 5 6.40 -7.37 -3.22
CA CYS A 5 6.60 -5.99 -3.64
C CYS A 5 6.67 -5.00 -2.46
N LEU A 6 7.29 -3.85 -2.72
CA LEU A 6 7.18 -2.67 -1.85
C LEU A 6 6.30 -1.61 -2.53
N VAL A 7 5.29 -1.14 -1.83
CA VAL A 7 4.45 0.00 -2.24
C VAL A 7 4.81 1.20 -1.37
N LEU A 8 5.14 2.31 -2.00
CA LEU A 8 5.39 3.60 -1.36
C LEU A 8 4.39 4.62 -1.92
N ASN A 9 3.62 5.28 -1.05
CA ASN A 9 2.76 6.38 -1.49
C ASN A 9 3.47 7.70 -1.20
N LEU A 10 3.44 8.66 -2.13
CA LEU A 10 4.08 9.98 -2.04
C LEU A 10 3.03 11.09 -2.26
N VAL A 11 3.16 12.24 -1.59
CA VAL A 11 2.30 13.46 -1.75
C VAL A 11 3.20 14.67 -2.16
N PHE A 12 2.77 15.95 -2.28
CA PHE A 12 3.61 17.21 -2.23
C PHE A 12 4.11 17.93 -3.56
N SER A 13 4.80 19.12 -3.51
CA SER A 13 4.75 20.25 -4.53
C SER A 13 6.05 21.05 -5.00
N ALA A 14 6.21 21.34 -6.35
CA ALA A 14 7.19 22.12 -7.29
C ALA A 14 8.73 21.84 -7.85
N GLN A 15 8.98 21.07 -8.98
CA GLN A 15 10.10 20.99 -10.03
C GLN A 15 11.45 20.18 -9.89
N LEU A 16 12.15 19.53 -10.90
CA LEU A 16 12.16 19.39 -12.41
C LEU A 16 12.95 18.11 -12.96
N VAL A 17 12.95 17.86 -14.31
CA VAL A 17 12.94 16.65 -15.25
C VAL A 17 14.33 16.09 -15.79
N ALA A 18 14.58 14.83 -16.28
CA ALA A 18 14.34 14.25 -17.65
C ALA A 18 14.79 12.76 -17.95
N GLY A 19 14.18 12.09 -18.97
CA GLY A 19 14.84 11.19 -19.96
C GLY A 19 14.26 9.77 -20.23
N VAL A 20 13.78 9.47 -21.46
CA VAL A 20 12.67 8.51 -21.81
C VAL A 20 11.43 9.01 -21.13
N ASP A 21 10.37 9.32 -21.88
CA ASP A 21 9.31 10.14 -21.29
C ASP A 21 8.34 9.28 -20.46
N ILE A 22 8.90 8.64 -19.43
CA ILE A 22 8.26 8.13 -18.23
C ILE A 22 7.22 9.14 -17.77
N LYS A 23 7.54 10.44 -17.86
CA LYS A 23 6.59 11.51 -17.57
C LYS A 23 5.45 11.56 -18.60
N ASP A 24 5.68 11.53 -19.92
CA ASP A 24 4.59 11.47 -20.91
C ASP A 24 3.73 10.22 -20.74
N ASP A 25 4.33 9.05 -20.51
CA ASP A 25 3.60 7.80 -20.27
C ASP A 25 2.75 7.91 -19.01
N PHE A 26 3.32 8.44 -17.93
CA PHE A 26 2.62 8.69 -16.69
C PHE A 26 1.48 9.69 -16.86
N ASP A 27 1.72 10.83 -17.51
CA ASP A 27 0.72 11.89 -17.75
C ASP A 27 -0.42 11.40 -18.66
N ARG A 28 -0.09 10.58 -19.66
CA ARG A 28 -1.05 10.04 -20.64
C ARG A 28 -1.86 8.87 -20.07
N HIS A 29 -1.21 7.90 -19.43
CA HIS A 29 -1.81 6.64 -19.02
C HIS A 29 -2.20 6.58 -17.53
N GLY A 30 -1.67 7.47 -16.70
CA GLY A 30 -1.84 7.46 -15.24
C GLY A 30 -0.84 6.57 -14.51
N PHE A 31 0.06 5.91 -15.25
CA PHE A 31 1.14 5.08 -14.73
C PHE A 31 2.28 4.98 -15.74
N ALA A 32 3.47 4.68 -15.26
CA ALA A 32 4.63 4.36 -16.09
C ALA A 32 5.37 3.16 -15.51
N VAL A 33 5.97 2.34 -16.38
CA VAL A 33 6.79 1.20 -15.98
C VAL A 33 8.25 1.58 -16.17
N VAL A 34 9.05 1.45 -15.11
CA VAL A 34 10.50 1.73 -15.13
C VAL A 34 11.25 0.43 -14.85
N PRO A 35 11.66 -0.31 -15.90
CA PRO A 35 12.36 -1.58 -15.73
C PRO A 35 13.68 -1.38 -14.98
N ASN A 36 14.03 -2.34 -14.10
CA ASN A 36 15.29 -2.35 -13.37
C ASN A 36 15.56 -1.09 -12.52
N PHE A 37 14.50 -0.42 -12.05
CA PHE A 37 14.64 0.75 -11.17
C PHE A 37 15.27 0.39 -9.82
N ALA A 38 14.87 -0.76 -9.24
CA ALA A 38 15.61 -1.43 -8.19
C ALA A 38 16.63 -2.40 -8.83
N SER A 39 17.87 -2.38 -8.33
CA SER A 39 18.86 -3.39 -8.67
C SER A 39 18.54 -4.72 -7.95
N ALA A 40 19.03 -5.84 -8.51
CA ALA A 40 18.87 -7.15 -7.88
C ALA A 40 19.40 -7.17 -6.43
N THR A 41 20.50 -6.47 -6.15
CA THR A 41 21.05 -6.35 -4.78
C THR A 41 20.11 -5.60 -3.85
N GLU A 42 19.49 -4.50 -4.30
CA GLU A 42 18.52 -3.76 -3.49
C GLU A 42 17.25 -4.59 -3.23
N CYS A 43 16.76 -5.32 -4.24
CA CYS A 43 15.64 -6.24 -4.07
C CYS A 43 15.97 -7.31 -3.04
N GLN A 44 17.10 -8.01 -3.18
CA GLN A 44 17.53 -9.04 -2.24
C GLN A 44 17.71 -8.49 -0.83
N THR A 45 18.28 -7.28 -0.69
CA THR A 45 18.46 -6.65 0.63
C THR A 45 17.12 -6.36 1.31
N MET A 46 16.10 -5.94 0.56
CA MET A 46 14.75 -5.72 1.10
C MET A 46 14.05 -7.04 1.44
N MET A 47 14.18 -8.07 0.60
CA MET A 47 13.62 -9.40 0.86
C MET A 47 14.26 -10.05 2.10
N ASP A 48 15.59 -10.05 2.19
CA ASP A 48 16.32 -10.55 3.36
C ASP A 48 15.92 -9.80 4.63
N ARG A 49 15.74 -8.48 4.54
CA ARG A 49 15.31 -7.70 5.70
C ARG A 49 13.89 -8.05 6.11
N MET A 50 12.97 -8.22 5.17
CA MET A 50 11.60 -8.63 5.48
C MET A 50 11.55 -10.03 6.10
N ALA A 51 12.32 -10.98 5.58
CA ALA A 51 12.43 -12.33 6.16
C ALA A 51 12.87 -12.27 7.64
N ASN A 52 13.85 -11.42 7.97
CA ASN A 52 14.28 -11.21 9.36
C ASN A 52 13.18 -10.56 10.24
N LEU A 53 12.41 -9.61 9.71
CA LEU A 53 11.30 -8.98 10.43
C LEU A 53 10.19 -10.00 10.72
N VAL A 54 9.85 -10.85 9.76
CA VAL A 54 8.86 -11.91 9.91
C VAL A 54 9.31 -12.97 10.92
N ASP A 55 10.58 -13.36 10.91
CA ASP A 55 11.12 -14.31 11.88
C ASP A 55 11.01 -13.81 13.32
N GLN A 56 11.35 -12.53 13.53
CA GLN A 56 11.35 -11.86 14.84
C GLN A 56 9.97 -11.44 15.34
N TRP A 57 8.98 -11.33 14.46
CA TRP A 57 7.63 -10.92 14.83
C TRP A 57 6.94 -11.97 15.70
N ASP A 58 6.38 -11.57 16.84
CA ASP A 58 5.52 -12.43 17.65
C ASP A 58 4.04 -12.20 17.28
N PRO A 59 3.34 -13.20 16.69
CA PRO A 59 1.92 -13.08 16.38
C PRO A 59 1.04 -12.88 17.64
N ASP A 60 1.48 -13.33 18.82
CA ASP A 60 0.70 -13.17 20.05
C ASP A 60 0.73 -11.70 20.58
N GLU A 61 1.61 -10.84 20.06
CA GLU A 61 1.62 -9.39 20.35
C GLU A 61 0.51 -8.61 19.61
N GLY A 62 -0.25 -9.29 18.74
CA GLY A 62 -1.41 -8.76 18.04
C GLY A 62 -1.34 -8.98 16.53
N VAL A 63 -2.41 -9.54 15.97
CA VAL A 63 -2.57 -9.77 14.53
C VAL A 63 -3.92 -9.27 14.06
N SER A 64 -3.96 -8.72 12.85
CA SER A 64 -5.20 -8.38 12.15
C SER A 64 -5.28 -9.07 10.80
N VAL A 65 -6.50 -9.34 10.34
CA VAL A 65 -6.79 -9.93 9.04
C VAL A 65 -7.12 -8.81 8.06
N PHE A 66 -6.37 -8.71 6.95
CA PHE A 66 -6.59 -7.66 5.96
C PHE A 66 -7.49 -8.15 4.81
N ARG A 67 -8.62 -7.46 4.59
CA ARG A 67 -9.59 -7.75 3.51
C ARG A 67 -9.71 -6.62 2.49
N THR A 68 -10.03 -6.97 1.24
CA THR A 68 -10.25 -6.05 0.11
C THR A 68 -11.67 -6.18 -0.49
N ASP A 69 -12.56 -6.89 0.21
CA ASP A 69 -13.94 -7.19 -0.21
C ASP A 69 -14.98 -6.36 0.58
N GLU A 70 -16.26 -6.66 0.38
CA GLU A 70 -17.39 -5.97 1.03
C GLU A 70 -17.30 -5.96 2.57
N ALA A 71 -16.53 -6.87 3.17
CA ALA A 71 -16.31 -6.92 4.62
C ALA A 71 -15.16 -6.02 5.10
N GLN A 72 -14.51 -5.24 4.22
CA GLN A 72 -13.40 -4.35 4.58
C GLN A 72 -13.80 -3.31 5.64
N THR A 73 -15.02 -2.77 5.59
CA THR A 73 -15.52 -1.85 6.63
C THR A 73 -15.67 -2.54 7.99
N SER A 74 -16.07 -3.81 8.03
CA SER A 74 -16.16 -4.57 9.28
C SER A 74 -14.81 -5.10 9.80
N ALA A 75 -13.86 -5.41 8.91
CA ALA A 75 -12.57 -5.96 9.30
C ALA A 75 -11.55 -4.87 9.65
N GLN A 76 -11.45 -3.79 8.88
CA GLN A 76 -10.53 -2.67 9.13
C GLN A 76 -11.21 -1.44 9.72
N GLY A 77 -12.52 -1.27 9.51
CA GLY A 77 -13.25 -0.11 10.02
C GLY A 77 -13.63 -0.18 11.50
N SER A 78 -13.44 -1.31 12.18
CA SER A 78 -13.57 -1.41 13.64
C SER A 78 -12.32 -1.92 14.35
N ASP A 79 -11.20 -2.02 13.64
CA ASP A 79 -9.97 -2.59 14.16
C ASP A 79 -8.96 -1.51 14.57
N ALA A 80 -8.75 -1.41 15.88
CA ALA A 80 -7.76 -0.50 16.46
C ALA A 80 -6.32 -0.85 16.02
N TYR A 81 -6.03 -2.13 15.73
CA TYR A 81 -4.73 -2.57 15.26
C TYR A 81 -4.42 -2.02 13.86
N PHE A 82 -5.41 -2.04 12.96
CA PHE A 82 -5.28 -1.41 11.65
C PHE A 82 -5.07 0.10 11.76
N LEU A 83 -5.82 0.83 12.58
CA LEU A 83 -5.65 2.28 12.69
C LEU A 83 -4.31 2.68 13.35
N ASP A 84 -3.85 1.94 14.36
CA ASP A 84 -2.56 2.16 15.05
C ASP A 84 -1.36 1.81 14.15
N SER A 85 -1.55 0.96 13.13
CA SER A 85 -0.49 0.56 12.20
C SER A 85 0.09 1.70 11.35
N ALA A 86 -0.60 2.85 11.28
CA ALA A 86 -0.16 4.02 10.50
C ALA A 86 1.24 4.50 10.88
N SER A 87 1.65 4.30 12.13
CA SER A 87 2.98 4.66 12.65
C SER A 87 3.78 3.47 13.15
N ARG A 88 3.43 2.24 12.75
CA ARG A 88 4.07 1.01 13.21
C ARG A 88 4.40 0.05 12.07
N ILE A 89 5.14 -1.00 12.39
CA ILE A 89 5.36 -2.17 11.53
C ILE A 89 4.46 -3.28 12.07
N HIS A 90 3.25 -3.36 11.53
CA HIS A 90 2.23 -4.36 11.82
C HIS A 90 2.16 -5.40 10.70
N PHE A 91 1.75 -6.60 11.08
CA PHE A 91 1.69 -7.77 10.23
C PHE A 91 0.23 -8.15 10.02
N PHE A 92 -0.15 -8.32 8.77
CA PHE A 92 -1.53 -8.59 8.39
C PHE A 92 -1.62 -9.93 7.67
N LEU A 93 -2.47 -10.81 8.18
CA LEU A 93 -2.68 -12.13 7.61
C LEU A 93 -3.63 -12.11 6.42
N GLU A 94 -3.51 -13.13 5.59
CA GLU A 94 -4.49 -13.43 4.54
C GLU A 94 -5.88 -13.71 5.15
N PRO A 95 -6.98 -13.30 4.49
CA PRO A 95 -8.35 -13.52 4.96
C PRO A 95 -8.72 -14.97 5.28
N GLN A 96 -8.05 -15.92 4.62
CA GLN A 96 -8.33 -17.35 4.74
C GLN A 96 -7.56 -18.01 5.89
N VAL A 97 -6.64 -17.29 6.53
CA VAL A 97 -5.86 -17.82 7.65
C VAL A 97 -6.64 -17.58 8.94
N GLU A 98 -7.13 -18.66 9.52
CA GLU A 98 -7.71 -18.65 10.85
C GLU A 98 -6.59 -18.83 11.89
N TYR A 99 -6.35 -17.80 12.70
CA TYR A 99 -5.38 -17.84 13.77
C TYR A 99 -5.98 -17.28 15.06
N SER A 100 -5.96 -18.07 16.13
CA SER A 100 -6.51 -17.68 17.44
C SER A 100 -5.45 -17.42 18.52
N SER A 101 -4.27 -18.06 18.45
CA SER A 101 -3.07 -17.86 19.29
C SER A 101 -2.11 -19.05 19.15
N GLY A 102 -0.83 -18.88 19.48
CA GLY A 102 0.15 -19.97 19.63
C GLY A 102 1.16 -20.15 18.48
N PRO A 103 2.17 -21.02 18.64
CA PRO A 103 3.38 -21.02 17.80
C PRO A 103 3.21 -21.65 16.41
N ASP A 104 2.04 -22.24 16.10
CA ASP A 104 1.83 -23.07 14.91
C ASP A 104 1.52 -22.26 13.63
N LEU A 105 1.60 -20.92 13.70
CA LEU A 105 1.43 -20.08 12.52
C LEU A 105 2.62 -20.23 11.56
N ASP A 106 2.36 -20.74 10.36
CA ASP A 106 3.31 -20.62 9.25
C ASP A 106 3.34 -19.15 8.79
N LYS A 107 4.15 -18.33 9.46
CA LYS A 107 4.23 -16.89 9.24
C LYS A 107 4.51 -16.56 7.78
N GLN A 108 5.42 -17.29 7.15
CA GLN A 108 5.84 -17.03 5.78
C GLN A 108 4.71 -17.28 4.79
N ARG A 109 3.87 -18.29 4.99
CA ARG A 109 2.74 -18.57 4.09
C ARG A 109 1.46 -17.84 4.45
N SER A 110 1.37 -17.29 5.65
CA SER A 110 0.11 -16.72 6.17
C SER A 110 -0.02 -15.21 6.00
N LEU A 111 1.10 -14.51 5.78
CA LEU A 111 1.11 -13.06 5.64
C LEU A 111 0.60 -12.60 4.28
N ASN A 112 -0.28 -11.60 4.31
CA ASN A 112 -0.70 -10.82 3.15
C ASN A 112 0.19 -9.58 2.97
N LYS A 113 0.44 -8.84 4.06
CA LYS A 113 1.27 -7.63 4.02
C LYS A 113 1.90 -7.28 5.37
N VAL A 114 2.94 -6.45 5.31
CA VAL A 114 3.50 -5.71 6.45
C VAL A 114 3.41 -4.22 6.18
N GLY A 115 2.92 -3.44 7.15
CA GLY A 115 2.75 -1.99 7.01
C GLY A 115 2.48 -1.29 8.35
N HIS A 116 2.37 0.03 8.42
CA HIS A 116 2.42 0.97 7.30
C HIS A 116 3.62 1.94 7.38
N ALA A 117 4.54 1.76 8.34
CA ALA A 117 5.65 2.67 8.61
C ALA A 117 7.06 2.07 8.39
N LEU A 118 7.21 1.05 7.53
CA LEU A 118 8.52 0.49 7.17
C LEU A 118 9.50 1.58 6.71
N HIS A 119 9.05 2.52 5.88
CA HIS A 119 9.84 3.65 5.38
C HIS A 119 10.33 4.62 6.46
N VAL A 120 9.77 4.59 7.67
CA VAL A 120 10.18 5.43 8.81
C VAL A 120 11.05 4.64 9.77
N LEU A 121 10.57 3.46 10.16
CA LEU A 121 11.06 2.71 11.31
C LEU A 121 12.16 1.72 10.95
N ASP A 122 12.16 1.20 9.72
CA ASP A 122 13.19 0.24 9.30
C ASP A 122 14.29 0.92 8.48
N PRO A 123 15.58 0.79 8.86
CA PRO A 123 16.67 1.49 8.20
C PRO A 123 16.90 1.07 6.73
N ILE A 124 16.58 -0.17 6.35
CA ILE A 124 16.76 -0.64 4.97
C ILE A 124 15.69 -0.03 4.08
N PHE A 125 14.42 -0.15 4.47
CA PHE A 125 13.30 0.42 3.72
C PHE A 125 13.34 1.94 3.69
N ARG A 126 13.71 2.59 4.81
CA ARG A 126 13.95 4.04 4.86
C ARG A 126 15.08 4.45 3.93
N GLY A 127 16.21 3.74 3.97
CA GLY A 127 17.37 4.02 3.11
C GLY A 127 17.04 3.95 1.62
N TYR A 128 16.26 2.94 1.20
CA TYR A 128 15.78 2.86 -0.17
C TYR A 128 14.80 3.99 -0.52
N THR A 129 13.79 4.20 0.34
CA THR A 129 12.74 5.21 0.13
C THR A 129 13.31 6.62 0.00
N GLN A 130 14.33 6.95 0.80
CA GLN A 130 15.00 8.26 0.81
C GLN A 130 16.18 8.33 -0.18
N SER A 131 16.38 7.31 -1.02
CA SER A 131 17.49 7.29 -1.96
C SER A 131 17.36 8.36 -3.05
N PRO A 132 18.47 8.88 -3.59
CA PRO A 132 18.43 9.89 -4.64
C PRO A 132 17.63 9.47 -5.88
N LYS A 133 17.61 8.17 -6.23
CA LYS A 133 16.85 7.70 -7.40
C LYS A 133 15.33 7.79 -7.19
N VAL A 134 14.83 7.51 -5.99
CA VAL A 134 13.40 7.65 -5.66
C VAL A 134 13.02 9.13 -5.66
N ALA A 135 13.82 9.97 -5.01
CA ALA A 135 13.61 11.42 -5.01
C ALA A 135 13.62 11.99 -6.44
N ASN A 136 14.60 11.62 -7.26
CA ASN A 136 14.71 12.09 -8.64
C ASN A 136 13.56 11.60 -9.51
N LEU A 137 13.03 10.38 -9.31
CA LEU A 137 11.86 9.89 -10.03
C LEU A 137 10.60 10.69 -9.67
N ALA A 138 10.39 10.97 -8.38
CA ALA A 138 9.29 11.83 -7.95
C ALA A 138 9.39 13.24 -8.58
N HIS A 139 10.59 13.83 -8.58
CA HIS A 139 10.91 15.10 -9.24
C HIS A 139 10.66 15.09 -10.73
N LEU A 140 11.04 14.01 -11.41
CA LEU A 140 10.78 13.80 -12.83
C LEU A 140 9.27 13.83 -13.13
N LEU A 141 8.46 13.19 -12.29
CA LEU A 141 7.01 13.09 -12.48
C LEU A 141 6.25 14.38 -12.11
N GLY A 142 6.91 15.32 -11.42
CA GLY A 142 6.34 16.62 -11.05
C GLY A 142 6.03 16.79 -9.56
N TRP A 143 6.39 15.81 -8.72
CA TRP A 143 6.40 15.87 -7.25
C TRP A 143 7.74 16.36 -6.73
N VAL A 144 7.80 17.00 -5.57
CA VAL A 144 8.88 18.02 -5.38
C VAL A 144 9.30 18.19 -3.95
N ALA A 145 8.34 18.25 -3.05
CA ALA A 145 8.62 18.10 -1.64
C ALA A 145 8.08 16.73 -1.18
N PRO A 146 8.30 15.63 -1.94
CA PRO A 146 7.56 14.40 -1.72
C PRO A 146 7.79 13.88 -0.32
N GLU A 147 6.71 13.58 0.36
CA GLU A 147 6.74 12.82 1.60
C GLU A 147 5.84 11.62 1.52
N VAL A 148 6.18 10.66 2.35
CA VAL A 148 5.74 9.28 2.27
C VAL A 148 4.71 9.08 3.37
N PRO A 149 3.39 9.21 3.13
CA PRO A 149 2.40 8.91 4.15
C PRO A 149 2.33 7.42 4.50
N GLN A 150 2.82 6.54 3.62
CA GLN A 150 2.61 5.10 3.77
C GLN A 150 3.65 4.26 3.02
N SER A 151 4.04 3.15 3.61
CA SER A 151 4.76 2.07 2.94
C SER A 151 4.21 0.70 3.31
N MET A 152 4.07 -0.20 2.34
CA MET A 152 3.67 -1.59 2.58
C MET A 152 4.59 -2.56 1.86
N TYR A 153 4.88 -3.68 2.50
CA TYR A 153 5.40 -4.87 1.86
C TYR A 153 4.25 -5.83 1.59
N ILE A 154 4.05 -6.26 0.35
CA ILE A 154 2.95 -7.16 -0.01
C ILE A 154 3.54 -8.51 -0.40
N PHE A 155 3.01 -9.56 0.21
CA PHE A 155 3.25 -10.94 -0.21
C PHE A 155 2.10 -11.38 -1.11
N LYS A 156 2.42 -11.98 -2.25
CA LYS A 156 1.46 -12.78 -3.01
C LYS A 156 1.76 -14.24 -2.81
N GLN A 157 1.17 -14.80 -1.76
CA GLN A 157 1.36 -16.20 -1.42
C GLN A 157 0.84 -17.09 -2.55
N PRO A 158 1.52 -18.21 -2.85
CA PRO A 158 1.02 -19.16 -3.85
C PRO A 158 -0.33 -19.71 -3.37
N GLU A 159 -1.29 -19.85 -4.28
CA GLU A 159 -2.61 -20.47 -4.07
C GLU A 159 -3.59 -19.67 -3.18
N ILE A 160 -3.10 -18.98 -2.14
CA ILE A 160 -3.95 -18.27 -1.16
C ILE A 160 -3.84 -16.75 -1.20
N GLY A 161 -2.93 -16.19 -2.00
CA GLY A 161 -2.73 -14.74 -2.09
C GLY A 161 -4.01 -14.01 -2.47
N GLY A 162 -4.50 -13.14 -1.59
CA GLY A 162 -5.78 -12.44 -1.77
C GLY A 162 -5.85 -11.60 -3.04
N VAL A 163 -7.00 -11.63 -3.72
CA VAL A 163 -7.28 -10.75 -4.86
C VAL A 163 -7.42 -9.31 -4.35
N VAL A 164 -6.69 -8.38 -4.96
CA VAL A 164 -6.90 -6.96 -4.74
C VAL A 164 -7.91 -6.50 -5.79
N THR A 165 -9.07 -6.05 -5.34
CA THR A 165 -10.15 -5.52 -6.18
C THR A 165 -9.74 -4.20 -6.83
N SER A 166 -10.41 -3.82 -7.91
CA SER A 166 -10.14 -2.54 -8.58
C SER A 166 -10.45 -1.37 -7.63
N HIS A 167 -9.50 -0.45 -7.46
CA HIS A 167 -9.65 0.71 -6.59
C HIS A 167 -8.78 1.88 -7.09
N GLN A 168 -8.98 3.06 -6.50
CA GLN A 168 -8.09 4.21 -6.61
C GLN A 168 -7.38 4.39 -5.26
N ASP A 169 -6.05 4.56 -5.24
CA ASP A 169 -5.34 4.80 -3.97
C ASP A 169 -5.85 6.05 -3.24
N SER A 170 -6.27 7.07 -4.00
CA SER A 170 -6.92 8.28 -3.47
C SER A 170 -8.25 8.02 -2.76
N THR A 171 -8.87 6.83 -2.89
CA THR A 171 -9.97 6.41 -2.02
C THR A 171 -9.52 6.29 -0.57
N PHE A 172 -8.29 5.84 -0.33
CA PHE A 172 -7.74 5.61 1.01
C PHE A 172 -6.79 6.73 1.46
N LEU A 173 -6.07 7.34 0.51
CA LEU A 173 -5.12 8.44 0.72
C LEU A 173 -5.60 9.70 -0.01
N TYR A 174 -6.76 10.19 0.41
CA TYR A 174 -7.40 11.35 -0.19
C TYR A 174 -6.69 12.66 0.17
N THR A 175 -6.52 13.55 -0.81
CA THR A 175 -5.95 14.90 -0.59
C THR A 175 -6.78 16.01 -1.22
N GLU A 176 -6.81 17.18 -0.59
CA GLU A 176 -7.48 18.39 -1.09
C GLU A 176 -6.46 19.51 -1.36
N PRO A 177 -6.76 20.47 -2.26
CA PRO A 177 -7.94 20.56 -3.13
C PRO A 177 -7.83 19.71 -4.41
N LYS A 178 -6.70 19.03 -4.63
CA LYS A 178 -6.47 18.11 -5.75
C LYS A 178 -5.85 16.83 -5.24
N GLN A 179 -6.11 15.73 -5.94
CA GLN A 179 -5.45 14.46 -5.66
C GLN A 179 -3.96 14.55 -6.01
N THR A 180 -3.13 14.19 -5.05
CA THR A 180 -1.67 14.28 -5.15
C THR A 180 -0.97 12.98 -4.79
N CYS A 181 -1.72 11.92 -4.47
CA CYS A 181 -1.16 10.62 -4.15
C CYS A 181 -0.49 9.99 -5.37
N LEU A 182 0.79 9.64 -5.24
CA LEU A 182 1.58 8.89 -6.20
C LEU A 182 1.98 7.54 -5.58
N GLY A 183 1.57 6.45 -6.21
CA GLY A 183 2.04 5.12 -5.87
C GLY A 183 3.33 4.76 -6.60
N LEU A 184 4.37 4.36 -5.86
CA LEU A 184 5.55 3.69 -6.36
C LEU A 184 5.50 2.23 -5.93
N TRP A 185 5.28 1.34 -6.91
CA TRP A 185 5.27 -0.10 -6.72
C TRP A 185 6.57 -0.70 -7.25
N LEU A 186 7.26 -1.49 -6.43
CA LEU A 186 8.53 -2.11 -6.75
C LEU A 186 8.39 -3.62 -6.74
N ALA A 187 8.58 -4.27 -7.89
CA ALA A 187 8.72 -5.72 -7.96
C ALA A 187 10.03 -6.13 -7.26
N LEU A 188 9.93 -6.90 -6.18
CA LEU A 188 11.10 -7.52 -5.55
C LEU A 188 11.41 -8.89 -6.17
N GLU A 189 10.37 -9.52 -6.71
CA GLU A 189 10.42 -10.70 -7.56
C GLU A 189 9.69 -10.43 -8.90
N ASP A 190 9.86 -11.33 -9.87
CA ASP A 190 9.21 -11.22 -11.17
C ASP A 190 7.68 -11.26 -11.03
N ALA A 191 6.99 -10.23 -11.51
CA ALA A 191 5.53 -10.17 -11.56
C ALA A 191 5.02 -10.53 -12.97
N THR A 192 4.34 -11.66 -13.07
CA THR A 192 3.82 -12.26 -14.30
C THR A 192 2.29 -12.36 -14.27
N LEU A 193 1.69 -12.72 -15.41
CA LEU A 193 0.24 -12.93 -15.48
C LEU A 193 -0.21 -14.10 -14.59
N GLU A 194 0.64 -15.11 -14.44
CA GLU A 194 0.36 -16.35 -13.72
C GLU A 194 0.47 -16.20 -12.20
N ASN A 195 1.28 -15.25 -11.72
CA ASN A 195 1.46 -15.00 -10.29
C ASN A 195 0.74 -13.73 -9.80
N GLY A 196 0.04 -13.02 -10.68
CA GLY A 196 -0.88 -11.95 -10.31
C GLY A 196 -0.28 -10.54 -10.38
N CYS A 197 0.40 -10.20 -11.47
CA CYS A 197 0.89 -8.85 -11.73
C CYS A 197 -0.22 -7.78 -11.69
N LEU A 198 0.18 -6.51 -11.61
CA LEU A 198 -0.75 -5.38 -11.59
C LEU A 198 -1.49 -5.22 -12.92
N TRP A 199 -2.76 -4.84 -12.82
CA TRP A 199 -3.59 -4.37 -13.93
C TRP A 199 -3.99 -2.92 -13.67
N ALA A 200 -3.89 -2.08 -14.69
CA ALA A 200 -4.29 -0.67 -14.62
C ALA A 200 -5.11 -0.27 -15.85
N ARG A 201 -6.14 0.55 -15.66
CA ARG A 201 -6.93 1.10 -16.76
C ARG A 201 -6.28 2.41 -17.22
N ARG A 202 -5.73 2.41 -18.44
CA ARG A 202 -5.05 3.59 -19.00
C ARG A 202 -5.99 4.80 -19.02
N GLY A 203 -5.52 5.92 -18.46
CA GLY A 203 -6.23 7.20 -18.45
C GLY A 203 -7.26 7.37 -17.33
N SER A 204 -7.50 6.33 -16.50
CA SER A 204 -8.49 6.40 -15.42
C SER A 204 -8.13 7.38 -14.31
N HIS A 205 -6.87 7.84 -14.23
CA HIS A 205 -6.43 8.88 -13.30
C HIS A 205 -7.05 10.26 -13.56
N ARG A 206 -7.72 10.43 -14.71
CA ARG A 206 -8.45 11.67 -15.06
C ARG A 206 -9.90 11.67 -14.58
N GLU A 207 -10.39 10.53 -14.13
CA GLU A 207 -11.72 10.44 -13.52
C GLU A 207 -11.68 10.99 -12.10
N PRO A 208 -12.83 11.43 -11.57
CA PRO A 208 -12.92 11.76 -10.15
C PRO A 208 -12.58 10.55 -9.28
N VAL A 209 -12.26 10.81 -8.02
CA VAL A 209 -12.29 9.76 -7.00
C VAL A 209 -13.75 9.44 -6.74
N TYR A 210 -14.12 8.16 -6.85
CA TYR A 210 -15.53 7.75 -6.71
C TYR A 210 -15.98 7.63 -5.26
N GLN A 211 -15.12 7.07 -4.42
CA GLN A 211 -15.38 6.83 -3.01
C GLN A 211 -14.18 7.23 -2.17
N ARG A 212 -14.44 7.60 -0.92
CA ARG A 212 -13.43 7.92 0.08
C ARG A 212 -13.66 7.07 1.33
N PHE A 213 -12.64 6.32 1.73
CA PHE A 213 -12.61 5.61 3.00
C PHE A 213 -12.10 6.56 4.09
N SER A 214 -12.99 7.05 4.93
CA SER A 214 -12.70 8.13 5.88
C SER A 214 -13.08 7.75 7.31
N ARG A 215 -12.56 8.52 8.27
CA ARG A 215 -12.94 8.39 9.67
C ARG A 215 -14.40 8.80 9.83
N ASN A 216 -15.19 7.92 10.43
CA ASN A 216 -16.61 8.16 10.66
C ASN A 216 -16.81 9.21 11.78
N PRO A 217 -17.41 10.38 11.49
CA PRO A 217 -17.70 11.40 12.49
C PRO A 217 -18.60 10.90 13.62
N GLU A 218 -19.50 9.95 13.37
CA GLU A 218 -20.36 9.38 14.41
C GLU A 218 -19.54 8.69 15.50
N TYR A 219 -18.51 7.93 15.13
CA TYR A 219 -17.64 7.27 16.09
C TYR A 219 -16.72 8.27 16.82
N PHE A 220 -16.05 9.16 16.07
CA PHE A 220 -14.99 10.00 16.62
C PHE A 220 -15.47 11.33 17.22
N GLU A 221 -16.43 12.00 16.59
CA GLU A 221 -16.92 13.32 17.01
C GLU A 221 -18.16 13.19 17.90
N SER A 222 -19.16 12.41 17.46
CA SER A 222 -20.38 12.15 18.24
C SER A 222 -20.17 11.14 19.37
N LYS A 223 -19.00 10.48 19.43
CA LYS A 223 -18.63 9.46 20.44
C LYS A 223 -19.60 8.27 20.49
N ASN A 224 -20.22 7.94 19.36
CA ASN A 224 -21.06 6.77 19.21
C ASN A 224 -20.18 5.54 18.98
N HIS A 225 -19.75 4.90 20.08
CA HIS A 225 -18.90 3.70 20.02
C HIS A 225 -19.58 2.44 19.44
N THR A 226 -20.84 2.55 19.01
CA THR A 226 -21.53 1.48 18.26
C THR A 226 -21.43 1.66 16.73
N ALA A 227 -21.05 2.85 16.26
CA ALA A 227 -20.74 3.08 14.85
C ALA A 227 -19.38 2.47 14.48
N SER A 228 -19.13 2.23 13.20
CA SER A 228 -17.79 1.87 12.71
C SER A 228 -16.85 3.06 12.87
N MET A 229 -15.56 2.80 13.11
CA MET A 229 -14.53 3.86 13.14
C MET A 229 -14.28 4.44 11.74
N MET A 230 -14.38 3.63 10.70
CA MET A 230 -14.21 4.06 9.30
C MET A 230 -15.47 3.80 8.48
N GLU A 231 -15.68 4.60 7.44
CA GLU A 231 -16.79 4.47 6.51
C GLU A 231 -16.36 4.82 5.07
N PHE A 232 -17.06 4.26 4.09
CA PHE A 232 -16.97 4.71 2.70
C PHE A 232 -17.98 5.85 2.48
N VAL A 233 -17.51 6.94 1.89
CA VAL A 233 -18.29 8.11 1.51
C VAL A 233 -18.21 8.24 -0.01
N ASP A 234 -19.34 8.30 -0.69
CA ASP A 234 -19.36 8.53 -2.13
C ASP A 234 -19.02 10.01 -2.42
N GLU A 235 -18.01 10.24 -3.25
CA GLU A 235 -17.50 11.58 -3.60
C GLU A 235 -18.17 12.14 -4.87
N VAL A 236 -18.71 11.25 -5.69
CA VAL A 236 -19.53 11.60 -6.85
C VAL A 236 -20.94 11.11 -6.55
N ALA A 237 -21.93 12.00 -6.56
CA ALA A 237 -23.32 11.58 -6.51
C ALA A 237 -23.55 10.65 -7.71
N GLY A 238 -24.00 9.43 -7.46
CA GLY A 238 -24.38 8.53 -8.54
C GLY A 238 -25.40 9.22 -9.43
N ASP A 239 -25.07 9.44 -10.69
CA ASP A 239 -26.10 9.64 -11.69
C ASP A 239 -26.82 8.28 -11.80
N GLU A 240 -28.07 8.23 -11.32
CA GLU A 240 -29.00 7.11 -11.48
C GLU A 240 -29.17 6.68 -12.95
#